data_AF-A0A4Q8M4E0-F1
#
_entry.id   AF-A0A4Q8M4E0-F1
#
_cell.length_a   1.000
_cell.length_b   1.000
_cell.length_c   1.000
_cell.angle_alpha   90.00
_cell.angle_beta   90.00
_cell.angle_gamma   90.00
#
_symmetry.space_group_name_H-M   'P 1'
#
loop_
_entity.id
_entity.type
_entity.pdbx_description
1 polymer ?
#
loop_
_entity_poly.entity_id
_entity_poly.type
_entity_poly.pdbx_seq_one_letter_code
_entity_poly.pdbx_strand_id
1 'polypeptide(L)'
;MDNRPAIAAASVDLQDLNKRLKGFLRGTRVVPRCPRLVPDIRRFAPMAIDLNGLANTMRPSQCRPGRWQRMFEVEPNLWLQSFASPWLTALMKLVSFFGYDWVYAAAVVGLGFGWRLKPMLGVMLALLLASTGTHAVKDGMALPRPVQVDVRVQDKGHPNRQALVERGGATTMLGLPTAAAIEASRRASDPDYGFLSGHVAAATALCMSLLLWRPRKPWIWVVLIGWPVLMAVSRMYLGRHFLADVLAGAVCGAAAATLGSMIWRASSRGWLLAIAVIVAVAFVSGYPWAHAPAGQLLGVAASACVLDRLGWPEGPFETWARAARIVLAFAVYAAVKLLLERVLGDGPPVVGMLGLALATVVTFVGSVALARSLGLSGAPAEA
;
A
#
# COMPACT_ATOMS: atom_id res chain seq x y z
N MET A 1 24.47 68.83 -22.61
CA MET A 1 23.02 69.03 -22.77
C MET A 1 22.67 68.71 -24.21
N ASP A 2 21.86 67.66 -24.38
CA ASP A 2 21.06 67.24 -25.54
C ASP A 2 21.65 67.26 -26.96
N ASN A 3 22.21 66.11 -27.35
CA ASN A 3 22.26 65.65 -28.75
C ASN A 3 21.09 64.66 -28.98
N ARG A 4 20.06 65.08 -29.71
CA ARG A 4 19.07 64.17 -30.32
C ARG A 4 19.52 63.80 -31.73
N PRO A 5 19.32 62.55 -32.17
CA PRO A 5 19.06 62.29 -33.57
C PRO A 5 17.70 61.61 -33.83
N ALA A 6 17.23 61.87 -35.05
CA ALA A 6 15.97 61.54 -35.69
C ALA A 6 15.51 60.08 -35.59
N ILE A 7 14.19 59.88 -35.41
CA ILE A 7 13.50 58.62 -35.71
C ILE A 7 12.97 58.73 -37.14
N ALA A 8 13.58 57.98 -38.06
CA ALA A 8 13.06 57.77 -39.40
C ALA A 8 11.87 56.81 -39.36
N ALA A 9 10.75 57.22 -39.94
CA ALA A 9 9.58 56.38 -40.13
C ALA A 9 9.87 55.32 -41.22
N ALA A 10 9.96 54.05 -40.83
CA ALA A 10 9.95 52.94 -41.76
C ALA A 10 8.49 52.50 -42.01
N SER A 11 7.96 52.80 -43.19
CA SER A 11 6.70 52.23 -43.67
C SER A 11 6.90 50.75 -44.00
N VAL A 12 6.33 49.87 -43.20
CA VAL A 12 6.34 48.42 -43.47
C VAL A 12 5.25 48.12 -44.49
N ASP A 13 5.67 47.59 -45.66
CA ASP A 13 4.77 47.11 -46.71
C ASP A 13 4.02 45.85 -46.25
N LEU A 14 2.71 45.98 -46.07
CA LEU A 14 1.80 44.92 -45.63
C LEU A 14 1.74 43.73 -46.61
N GLN A 15 2.14 43.92 -47.87
CA GLN A 15 2.15 42.82 -48.84
C GLN A 15 3.34 41.87 -48.64
N ASP A 16 4.51 42.36 -48.21
CA ASP A 16 5.69 41.53 -47.94
C ASP A 16 5.54 40.72 -46.64
N LEU A 17 4.85 41.29 -45.63
CA LEU A 17 4.53 40.58 -44.38
C LEU A 17 3.55 39.41 -44.62
N ASN A 18 2.56 39.58 -45.50
CA ASN A 18 1.57 38.55 -45.80
C ASN A 18 2.18 37.39 -46.62
N LYS A 19 3.19 37.66 -47.45
CA LYS A 19 3.95 36.64 -48.19
C LYS A 19 4.82 35.80 -47.26
N ARG A 20 5.48 36.42 -46.27
CA ARG A 20 6.29 35.72 -45.24
C ARG A 20 5.45 34.88 -44.27
N LEU A 21 4.26 35.35 -43.88
CA LEU A 21 3.32 34.61 -43.02
C LEU A 21 2.73 33.36 -43.69
N LYS A 22 2.40 33.41 -44.99
CA LYS A 22 1.89 32.25 -45.73
C LYS A 22 2.93 31.15 -45.98
N GLY A 23 4.22 31.49 -45.97
CA GLY A 23 5.33 30.53 -46.03
C GLY A 23 5.57 29.80 -44.71
N PHE A 24 5.40 30.49 -43.57
CA PHE A 24 5.61 29.91 -42.24
C PHE A 24 4.51 28.92 -41.82
N LEU A 25 3.28 29.11 -42.30
CA LEU A 25 2.11 28.30 -41.92
C LEU A 25 1.94 26.98 -42.69
N ARG A 26 2.87 26.58 -43.57
CA ARG A 26 2.83 25.28 -44.26
C ARG A 26 3.76 24.21 -43.68
N GLY A 27 4.52 24.51 -42.62
CA GLY A 27 5.66 23.68 -42.19
C GLY A 27 5.62 23.05 -40.80
N THR A 28 4.59 23.25 -39.97
CA THR A 28 4.64 22.80 -38.58
C THR A 28 3.34 22.12 -38.12
N ARG A 29 3.41 20.80 -37.90
CA ARG A 29 2.43 20.08 -37.07
C ARG A 29 2.62 20.57 -35.63
N VAL A 30 1.72 21.42 -35.15
CA VAL A 30 1.67 21.83 -33.75
C VAL A 30 0.39 21.28 -33.12
N VAL A 31 0.59 20.42 -32.13
CA VAL A 31 -0.42 19.92 -31.20
C VAL A 31 -1.00 21.11 -30.42
N PRO A 32 -2.33 21.32 -30.35
CA PRO A 32 -2.85 22.43 -29.58
C PRO A 32 -2.74 22.16 -28.08
N ARG A 33 -1.88 22.96 -27.42
CA ARG A 33 -1.90 23.19 -25.96
C ARG A 33 -3.17 23.96 -25.59
N CYS A 34 -3.74 23.59 -24.45
CA CYS A 34 -4.84 24.27 -23.78
C CYS A 34 -4.46 25.74 -23.45
N PRO A 35 -5.27 26.76 -23.81
CA PRO A 35 -5.02 28.13 -23.38
C PRO A 35 -5.49 28.34 -21.93
N ARG A 36 -4.59 28.84 -21.08
CA ARG A 36 -4.94 29.49 -19.80
C ARG A 36 -5.79 30.72 -20.13
N LEU A 37 -7.04 30.73 -19.68
CA LEU A 37 -7.82 31.95 -19.49
C LEU A 37 -8.50 31.89 -18.12
N VAL A 38 -8.07 32.77 -17.23
CA VAL A 38 -8.88 33.25 -16.11
C VAL A 38 -9.39 34.63 -16.54
N PRO A 39 -10.70 34.84 -16.68
CA PRO A 39 -11.26 36.17 -16.63
C PRO A 39 -12.06 36.37 -15.33
N ASP A 40 -11.74 37.49 -14.70
CA ASP A 40 -12.35 38.10 -13.53
C ASP A 40 -13.87 38.35 -13.76
N ILE A 41 -14.72 37.68 -12.98
CA ILE A 41 -16.19 37.82 -13.04
C ILE A 41 -16.62 38.89 -12.05
N ARG A 42 -16.51 40.17 -12.43
CA ARG A 42 -17.36 41.26 -11.93
C ARG A 42 -17.46 42.37 -12.98
N ARG A 43 -18.44 42.28 -13.88
CA ARG A 43 -19.25 43.42 -14.39
C ARG A 43 -20.14 42.95 -15.55
N PHE A 44 -21.37 43.47 -15.54
CA PHE A 44 -22.43 43.42 -16.56
C PHE A 44 -23.39 42.21 -16.53
N ALA A 45 -24.61 42.51 -16.06
CA ALA A 45 -25.86 41.79 -16.32
C ALA A 45 -26.54 42.38 -17.59
N PRO A 46 -27.72 41.89 -18.01
CA PRO A 46 -27.91 40.67 -18.79
C PRO A 46 -28.50 40.98 -20.18
N MET A 47 -28.21 40.14 -21.17
CA MET A 47 -28.94 40.15 -22.45
C MET A 47 -29.29 38.71 -22.82
N ALA A 48 -30.59 38.44 -22.86
CA ALA A 48 -31.17 37.11 -23.07
C ALA A 48 -30.84 36.58 -24.48
N ILE A 49 -30.28 35.38 -24.54
CA ILE A 49 -30.15 34.61 -25.78
C ILE A 49 -30.77 33.24 -25.54
N ASP A 50 -31.69 32.89 -26.43
CA ASP A 50 -32.52 31.69 -26.48
C ASP A 50 -31.69 30.40 -26.56
N LEU A 51 -31.75 29.58 -25.49
CA LEU A 51 -30.99 28.34 -25.32
C LEU A 51 -31.74 27.08 -25.79
N ASN A 52 -32.85 27.21 -26.53
CA ASN A 52 -33.62 26.04 -26.98
C ASN A 52 -33.18 25.45 -28.33
N GLY A 53 -32.14 26.00 -28.99
CA GLY A 53 -31.72 25.60 -30.34
C GLY A 53 -30.51 24.66 -30.47
N LEU A 54 -29.77 24.37 -29.39
CA LEU A 54 -28.46 23.65 -29.47
C LEU A 54 -28.41 22.31 -28.73
N ALA A 55 -29.54 21.78 -28.27
CA ALA A 55 -29.61 20.53 -27.53
C ALA A 55 -29.69 19.25 -28.40
N ASN A 56 -29.59 19.34 -29.73
CA ASN A 56 -29.99 18.25 -30.63
C ASN A 56 -28.93 17.75 -31.64
N THR A 57 -27.65 17.75 -31.26
CA THR A 57 -26.59 17.13 -32.09
C THR A 57 -25.54 16.29 -31.33
N MET A 58 -25.91 15.64 -30.23
CA MET A 58 -25.10 14.53 -29.69
C MET A 58 -25.95 13.27 -29.54
N ARG A 59 -26.00 12.47 -30.61
CA ARG A 59 -26.43 11.06 -30.52
C ARG A 59 -25.33 10.29 -29.78
N PRO A 60 -25.62 9.61 -28.66
CA PRO A 60 -24.65 8.68 -28.08
C PRO A 60 -24.53 7.48 -29.04
N SER A 61 -23.42 7.39 -29.75
CA SER A 61 -23.08 6.20 -30.52
C SER A 61 -23.03 5.00 -29.58
N GLN A 62 -23.90 4.02 -29.84
CA GLN A 62 -23.96 2.74 -29.16
C GLN A 62 -22.63 1.99 -29.34
N CYS A 63 -21.73 2.05 -28.36
CA CYS A 63 -20.61 1.12 -28.27
C CYS A 63 -21.07 -0.11 -27.47
N ARG A 64 -21.26 -1.24 -28.16
CA ARG A 64 -21.40 -2.54 -27.50
C ARG A 64 -20.06 -2.90 -26.85
N PRO A 65 -19.97 -3.14 -25.52
CA PRO A 65 -18.71 -3.58 -24.94
C PRO A 65 -18.51 -5.06 -25.28
N GLY A 66 -17.48 -5.31 -26.09
CA GLY A 66 -16.91 -6.64 -26.31
C GLY A 66 -16.43 -7.23 -24.98
N ARG A 67 -16.69 -8.52 -24.83
CA ARG A 67 -16.63 -9.30 -23.60
C ARG A 67 -15.19 -9.56 -23.17
N TRP A 68 -14.92 -9.23 -21.91
CA TRP A 68 -13.79 -9.63 -21.07
C TRP A 68 -12.44 -8.91 -21.24
N GLN A 69 -11.92 -8.54 -20.07
CA GLN A 69 -10.53 -8.30 -19.68
C GLN A 69 -10.08 -6.82 -19.63
N ARG A 70 -10.20 -6.13 -18.45
CA ARG A 70 -9.55 -4.82 -18.14
C ARG A 70 -9.03 -4.69 -16.63
N MET A 71 -7.75 -4.33 -16.29
CA MET A 71 -7.10 -4.52 -14.93
C MET A 71 -7.14 -3.26 -14.03
N PHE A 72 -6.99 -2.06 -14.59
CA PHE A 72 -7.19 -0.77 -13.89
C PHE A 72 -8.58 -0.19 -14.17
N GLU A 73 -9.52 -1.09 -14.45
CA GLU A 73 -10.90 -0.72 -14.64
C GLU A 73 -11.67 -0.63 -13.36
N VAL A 74 -12.64 0.27 -13.40
CA VAL A 74 -13.59 0.50 -12.33
C VAL A 74 -14.74 -0.52 -12.39
N GLU A 75 -15.01 -1.10 -13.55
CA GLU A 75 -16.13 -2.01 -13.78
C GLU A 75 -16.14 -3.26 -12.88
N PRO A 76 -15.00 -3.94 -12.59
CA PRO A 76 -14.97 -5.01 -11.59
C PRO A 76 -15.42 -4.58 -10.19
N ASN A 77 -15.08 -3.34 -9.79
CA ASN A 77 -15.48 -2.80 -8.50
C ASN A 77 -16.98 -2.49 -8.49
N LEU A 78 -17.51 -1.89 -9.56
CA LEU A 78 -18.94 -1.62 -9.70
C LEU A 78 -19.76 -2.92 -9.76
N TRP A 79 -19.25 -3.95 -10.43
CA TRP A 79 -19.89 -5.27 -10.46
C TRP A 79 -19.97 -5.87 -9.05
N LEU A 80 -18.89 -5.83 -8.28
CA LEU A 80 -18.92 -6.28 -6.88
C LEU A 80 -19.90 -5.44 -6.03
N GLN A 81 -19.92 -4.13 -6.23
CA GLN A 81 -20.81 -3.20 -5.53
C GLN A 81 -22.28 -3.35 -5.95
N SER A 82 -22.58 -3.95 -7.10
CA SER A 82 -23.96 -4.23 -7.52
C SER A 82 -24.67 -5.24 -6.59
N PHE A 83 -23.91 -6.07 -5.89
CA PHE A 83 -24.41 -7.01 -4.87
C PHE A 83 -24.44 -6.39 -3.47
N ALA A 84 -24.22 -5.08 -3.34
CA ALA A 84 -24.03 -4.47 -2.05
C ALA A 84 -25.30 -4.53 -1.18
N SER A 85 -25.10 -5.01 0.04
CA SER A 85 -26.10 -4.98 1.11
C SER A 85 -25.44 -4.51 2.42
N PRO A 86 -26.21 -4.02 3.41
CA PRO A 86 -25.65 -3.60 4.69
C PRO A 86 -24.84 -4.72 5.36
N TRP A 87 -25.37 -5.95 5.34
CA TRP A 87 -24.70 -7.13 5.89
C TRP A 87 -23.42 -7.46 5.14
N LEU A 88 -23.46 -7.53 3.80
CA LEU A 88 -22.28 -7.88 3.00
C LEU A 88 -21.20 -6.82 3.16
N THR A 89 -21.59 -5.55 3.22
CA THR A 89 -20.67 -4.44 3.46
C THR A 89 -20.03 -4.53 4.85
N ALA A 90 -20.80 -4.88 5.89
CA ALA A 90 -20.24 -5.10 7.22
C ALA A 90 -19.25 -6.27 7.23
N LEU A 91 -19.57 -7.37 6.56
CA LEU A 91 -18.65 -8.52 6.40
C LEU A 91 -17.37 -8.11 5.66
N MET A 92 -17.47 -7.38 4.55
CA MET A 92 -16.30 -6.93 3.80
C MET A 92 -15.44 -5.95 4.61
N LYS A 93 -16.05 -5.08 5.43
CA LYS A 93 -15.34 -4.22 6.39
C LYS A 93 -14.60 -5.06 7.45
N LEU A 94 -15.25 -6.09 7.99
CA LEU A 94 -14.65 -7.01 8.97
C LEU A 94 -13.47 -7.78 8.35
N VAL A 95 -13.63 -8.35 7.16
CA VAL A 95 -12.52 -8.99 6.44
C VAL A 95 -11.37 -8.00 6.26
N SER A 96 -11.66 -6.79 5.79
CA SER A 96 -10.64 -5.77 5.59
C SER A 96 -9.94 -5.36 6.88
N PHE A 97 -10.61 -5.42 8.04
CA PHE A 97 -9.99 -5.14 9.32
C PHE A 97 -8.88 -6.14 9.65
N PHE A 98 -9.07 -7.43 9.35
CA PHE A 98 -7.99 -8.41 9.51
C PHE A 98 -6.82 -8.21 8.52
N GLY A 99 -6.97 -7.30 7.56
CA GLY A 99 -5.92 -6.95 6.60
C GLY A 99 -4.89 -5.94 7.10
N TYR A 100 -5.06 -5.39 8.31
CA TYR A 100 -4.09 -4.46 8.90
C TYR A 100 -2.81 -5.17 9.36
N ASP A 101 -1.67 -4.52 9.16
CA ASP A 101 -0.34 -5.06 9.47
C ASP A 101 -0.20 -5.50 10.93
N TRP A 102 -0.77 -4.74 11.87
CA TRP A 102 -0.74 -5.07 13.30
C TRP A 102 -1.52 -6.35 13.62
N VAL A 103 -2.56 -6.69 12.85
CA VAL A 103 -3.33 -7.94 13.03
C VAL A 103 -2.46 -9.14 12.62
N TYR A 104 -1.75 -9.02 11.49
CA TYR A 104 -0.83 -10.08 11.07
C TYR A 104 0.38 -10.20 12.00
N ALA A 105 0.92 -9.09 12.50
CA ALA A 105 1.96 -9.12 13.52
C ALA A 105 1.48 -9.83 14.80
N ALA A 106 0.27 -9.51 15.28
CA ALA A 106 -0.36 -10.17 16.42
C ALA A 106 -0.57 -11.67 16.18
N ALA A 107 -1.02 -12.05 14.97
CA ALA A 107 -1.16 -13.46 14.59
C ALA A 107 0.18 -14.20 14.63
N VAL A 108 1.26 -13.58 14.15
CA VAL A 108 2.61 -14.17 14.20
C VAL A 108 3.13 -14.30 15.63
N VAL A 109 2.90 -13.31 16.49
CA VAL A 109 3.23 -13.40 17.93
C VAL A 109 2.45 -14.54 18.59
N GLY A 110 1.13 -14.59 18.40
CA GLY A 110 0.28 -15.64 18.96
C GLY A 110 0.67 -17.04 18.50
N LEU A 111 0.86 -17.24 17.19
CA LEU A 111 1.31 -18.53 16.64
C LEU A 111 2.75 -18.87 17.04
N GLY A 112 3.61 -17.86 17.19
CA GLY A 112 5.00 -18.03 17.63
C GLY A 112 5.10 -18.56 19.06
N PHE A 113 4.39 -17.94 20.00
CA PHE A 113 4.41 -18.34 21.40
C PHE A 113 3.49 -19.55 21.70
N GLY A 114 2.45 -19.77 20.91
CA GLY A 114 1.53 -20.90 21.05
C GLY A 114 1.98 -22.17 20.34
N TRP A 115 2.81 -22.09 19.30
CA TRP A 115 3.21 -23.25 18.50
C TRP A 115 4.73 -23.37 18.31
N ARG A 116 5.33 -22.53 17.47
CA ARG A 116 6.78 -22.59 17.18
C ARG A 116 7.32 -21.20 16.88
N LEU A 117 8.12 -20.67 17.81
CA LEU A 117 8.62 -19.29 17.72
C LEU A 117 9.60 -19.08 16.56
N LYS A 118 10.58 -19.98 16.42
CA LYS A 118 11.62 -19.89 15.39
C LYS A 118 11.07 -19.74 13.97
N PRO A 119 10.21 -20.64 13.47
CA PRO A 119 9.69 -20.49 12.13
C PRO A 119 8.74 -19.29 11.99
N MET A 120 8.08 -18.86 13.07
CA MET A 120 7.19 -17.70 13.03
C MET A 120 7.93 -16.36 12.96
N LEU A 121 9.13 -16.24 13.52
CA LEU A 121 10.01 -15.10 13.22
C LEU A 121 10.44 -15.06 11.75
N GLY A 122 10.59 -16.22 11.09
CA GLY A 122 10.80 -16.28 9.64
C GLY A 122 9.60 -15.77 8.84
N VAL A 123 8.38 -15.99 9.33
CA VAL A 123 7.16 -15.42 8.74
C VAL A 123 7.04 -13.93 9.01
N MET A 124 7.46 -13.46 10.20
CA MET A 124 7.57 -12.02 10.47
C MET A 124 8.50 -11.34 9.47
N LEU A 125 9.66 -11.94 9.18
CA LEU A 125 10.58 -11.45 8.16
C LEU A 125 9.91 -11.35 6.78
N ALA A 126 9.15 -12.36 6.37
CA ALA A 126 8.40 -12.32 5.11
C ALA A 126 7.35 -11.19 5.09
N LEU A 127 6.61 -10.97 6.18
CA LEU A 127 5.65 -9.87 6.30
C LEU A 127 6.34 -8.50 6.21
N LEU A 128 7.50 -8.34 6.84
CA LEU A 128 8.30 -7.11 6.78
C LEU A 128 8.81 -6.84 5.36
N LEU A 129 9.26 -7.87 4.64
CA LEU A 129 9.65 -7.76 3.24
C LEU A 129 8.47 -7.35 2.35
N ALA A 130 7.29 -7.95 2.58
CA ALA A 130 6.07 -7.59 1.87
C ALA A 130 5.67 -6.14 2.13
N SER A 131 5.60 -5.72 3.40
CA SER A 131 5.26 -4.35 3.80
C SER A 131 6.24 -3.35 3.18
N THR A 132 7.54 -3.55 3.35
CA THR A 132 8.59 -2.69 2.78
C THR A 132 8.48 -2.58 1.26
N GLY A 133 8.29 -3.71 0.57
CA GLY A 133 8.12 -3.72 -0.88
C GLY A 133 6.86 -2.98 -1.33
N THR A 134 5.75 -3.11 -0.60
CA THR A 134 4.51 -2.41 -0.91
C THR A 134 4.63 -0.90 -0.76
N HIS A 135 5.29 -0.42 0.29
CA HIS A 135 5.52 1.00 0.52
C HIS A 135 6.47 1.59 -0.53
N ALA A 136 7.57 0.90 -0.84
CA ALA A 136 8.50 1.34 -1.87
C ALA A 136 7.83 1.51 -3.24
N VAL A 137 6.99 0.55 -3.65
CA VAL A 137 6.28 0.62 -4.94
C VAL A 137 5.20 1.70 -4.91
N LYS A 138 4.50 1.87 -3.78
CA LYS A 138 3.47 2.92 -3.63
C LYS A 138 4.03 4.32 -3.84
N ASP A 139 5.13 4.62 -3.16
CA ASP A 139 5.79 5.92 -3.26
C ASP A 139 6.41 6.13 -4.65
N GLY A 140 6.99 5.08 -5.24
CA GLY A 140 7.60 5.18 -6.57
C GLY A 140 6.59 5.36 -7.71
N MET A 141 5.44 4.68 -7.66
CA MET A 141 4.45 4.71 -8.75
C MET A 141 3.43 5.84 -8.61
N ALA A 142 3.05 6.17 -7.36
CA ALA A 142 2.15 7.26 -7.05
C ALA A 142 0.83 7.23 -7.87
N LEU A 143 0.18 6.05 -7.90
CA LEU A 143 -1.05 5.82 -8.67
C LEU A 143 -2.32 6.00 -7.83
N PRO A 144 -3.39 6.58 -8.40
CA PRO A 144 -4.64 6.85 -7.69
C PRO A 144 -5.42 5.57 -7.37
N ARG A 145 -6.34 5.65 -6.42
CA ARG A 145 -7.30 4.60 -6.05
C ARG A 145 -8.57 4.65 -6.89
N PRO A 146 -9.36 3.55 -6.96
CA PRO A 146 -10.65 3.54 -7.67
C PRO A 146 -11.60 4.66 -7.24
N VAL A 147 -11.72 4.91 -5.94
CA VAL A 147 -12.54 6.00 -5.39
C VAL A 147 -12.09 7.40 -5.82
N GLN A 148 -10.83 7.59 -6.23
CA GLN A 148 -10.34 8.89 -6.70
C GLN A 148 -10.58 9.09 -8.19
N VAL A 149 -10.77 8.03 -8.97
CA VAL A 149 -10.86 8.10 -10.43
C VAL A 149 -12.29 8.04 -10.98
N ASP A 150 -13.30 7.65 -10.21
CA ASP A 150 -14.67 7.54 -10.72
C ASP A 150 -15.70 7.76 -9.61
N VAL A 151 -16.61 8.71 -9.84
CA VAL A 151 -17.67 9.11 -8.88
C VAL A 151 -18.64 7.98 -8.56
N ARG A 152 -18.78 6.98 -9.44
CA ARG A 152 -19.71 5.86 -9.27
C ARG A 152 -19.25 4.86 -8.22
N VAL A 153 -17.94 4.81 -7.92
CA VAL A 153 -17.36 3.85 -6.97
C VAL A 153 -17.68 4.25 -5.56
N GLN A 154 -18.39 3.39 -4.82
CA GLN A 154 -18.66 3.63 -3.41
C GLN A 154 -17.37 3.53 -2.58
N ASP A 155 -17.19 4.45 -1.62
CA ASP A 155 -16.14 4.36 -0.61
C ASP A 155 -16.69 3.66 0.63
N LYS A 156 -16.28 2.40 0.83
CA LYS A 156 -16.71 1.58 1.98
C LYS A 156 -18.24 1.51 2.17
N GLY A 157 -18.98 1.47 1.07
CA GLY A 157 -20.46 1.41 1.06
C GLY A 157 -21.15 2.76 1.27
N HIS A 158 -20.40 3.87 1.24
CA HIS A 158 -20.95 5.23 1.24
C HIS A 158 -20.77 5.89 -0.13
N PRO A 159 -21.60 6.89 -0.47
CA PRO A 159 -21.43 7.68 -1.68
C PRO A 159 -20.02 8.28 -1.77
N ASN A 160 -19.46 8.30 -2.98
CA ASN A 160 -18.09 8.73 -3.18
C ASN A 160 -17.93 10.24 -2.97
N ARG A 161 -17.10 10.64 -2.01
CA ARG A 161 -16.70 12.04 -1.78
C ARG A 161 -15.24 12.32 -2.12
N GLN A 162 -14.49 11.29 -2.51
CA GLN A 162 -13.05 11.35 -2.79
C GLN A 162 -12.73 11.40 -4.28
N ALA A 163 -13.75 11.32 -5.15
CA ALA A 163 -13.57 11.39 -6.59
C ALA A 163 -12.96 12.73 -7.01
N LEU A 164 -11.83 12.66 -7.69
CA LEU A 164 -11.13 13.83 -8.23
C LEU A 164 -11.56 14.13 -9.67
N VAL A 165 -12.11 13.13 -10.35
CA VAL A 165 -12.63 13.22 -11.72
C VAL A 165 -13.90 12.39 -11.85
N GLU A 166 -14.78 12.76 -12.79
CA GLU A 166 -16.03 12.02 -13.04
C GLU A 166 -15.78 10.61 -13.58
N ARG A 167 -14.91 10.48 -14.59
CA ARG A 167 -14.51 9.19 -15.20
C ARG A 167 -13.05 9.23 -15.65
N GLY A 168 -12.18 8.63 -14.84
CA GLY A 168 -10.73 8.55 -15.06
C GLY A 168 -10.16 7.14 -15.00
N GLY A 169 -11.01 6.10 -14.98
CA GLY A 169 -10.57 4.71 -15.06
C GLY A 169 -9.87 4.41 -16.39
N ALA A 170 -9.02 3.38 -16.40
CA ALA A 170 -8.34 2.94 -17.61
C ALA A 170 -9.35 2.38 -18.63
N THR A 171 -9.05 2.50 -19.93
CA THR A 171 -9.89 1.98 -21.02
C THR A 171 -9.45 0.59 -21.52
N THR A 172 -8.28 0.10 -21.07
CA THR A 172 -7.68 -1.17 -21.48
C THR A 172 -7.10 -1.95 -20.27
N MET A 173 -6.86 -3.27 -20.45
CA MET A 173 -6.28 -4.17 -19.44
C MET A 173 -5.06 -3.59 -18.72
N LEU A 174 -4.05 -3.21 -19.48
CA LEU A 174 -2.78 -2.71 -18.96
C LEU A 174 -2.70 -1.18 -19.04
N GLY A 175 -3.83 -0.52 -19.31
CA GLY A 175 -3.91 0.92 -19.37
C GLY A 175 -3.79 1.51 -17.98
N LEU A 176 -3.09 2.64 -17.87
CA LEU A 176 -3.09 3.43 -16.65
C LEU A 176 -4.37 4.28 -16.56
N PRO A 177 -4.77 4.70 -15.35
CA PRO A 177 -5.77 5.74 -15.18
C PRO A 177 -5.43 7.00 -16.00
N THR A 178 -6.43 7.82 -16.30
CA THR A 178 -6.23 9.01 -17.14
C THR A 178 -5.18 9.93 -16.52
N ALA A 179 -4.38 10.60 -17.37
CA ALA A 179 -3.33 11.50 -16.91
C ALA A 179 -3.86 12.60 -15.97
N ALA A 180 -5.09 13.09 -16.23
CA ALA A 180 -5.78 14.04 -15.37
C ALA A 180 -6.04 13.48 -13.96
N ALA A 181 -6.46 12.22 -13.83
CA ALA A 181 -6.71 11.59 -12.54
C ALA A 181 -5.41 11.35 -11.74
N ILE A 182 -4.34 10.93 -12.45
CA ILE A 182 -3.02 10.73 -11.85
C ILE A 182 -2.47 12.06 -11.33
N GLU A 183 -2.55 13.12 -12.15
CA GLU A 183 -2.05 14.45 -11.76
C GLU A 183 -2.88 15.05 -10.61
N ALA A 184 -4.20 14.90 -10.63
CA ALA A 184 -5.05 15.35 -9.54
C ALA A 184 -4.72 14.64 -8.22
N SER A 185 -4.47 13.32 -8.26
CA SER A 185 -4.10 12.55 -7.07
C SER A 185 -2.73 12.95 -6.51
N ARG A 186 -1.76 13.28 -7.37
CA ARG A 186 -0.41 13.70 -6.94
C ARG A 186 -0.39 15.12 -6.37
N ARG A 187 -1.36 15.96 -6.74
CA ARG A 187 -1.52 17.31 -6.21
C ARG A 187 -2.38 17.38 -4.95
N ALA A 188 -3.00 16.28 -4.54
CA ALA A 188 -3.78 16.23 -3.31
C ALA A 188 -2.88 16.54 -2.10
N SER A 189 -3.42 17.25 -1.11
CA SER A 189 -2.68 17.62 0.11
C SER A 189 -2.25 16.42 0.95
N ASP A 190 -2.97 15.29 0.82
CA ASP A 190 -2.65 14.01 1.44
C ASP A 190 -2.78 12.88 0.38
N PRO A 191 -1.71 12.62 -0.39
CA PRO A 191 -1.76 11.68 -1.50
C PRO A 191 -1.84 10.22 -1.02
N ASP A 192 -3.02 9.61 -1.14
CA ASP A 192 -3.26 8.20 -0.77
C ASP A 192 -3.19 7.26 -1.99
N TYR A 193 -2.04 6.59 -2.18
CA TYR A 193 -1.79 5.76 -3.36
C TYR A 193 -2.38 4.35 -3.30
N GLY A 194 -2.95 3.91 -4.42
CA GLY A 194 -3.64 2.62 -4.57
C GLY A 194 -2.72 1.44 -4.86
N PHE A 195 -1.84 1.58 -5.84
CA PHE A 195 -1.00 0.48 -6.35
C PHE A 195 0.28 0.32 -5.52
N LEU A 196 0.67 -0.85 -5.03
CA LEU A 196 0.00 -2.16 -4.99
C LEU A 196 -0.71 -2.41 -3.64
N SER A 197 -1.56 -3.42 -3.53
CA SER A 197 -2.38 -3.62 -2.31
C SER A 197 -1.59 -4.23 -1.14
N GLY A 198 -1.33 -3.44 -0.09
CA GLY A 198 -0.64 -3.89 1.13
C GLY A 198 -1.40 -4.97 1.91
N HIS A 199 -2.73 -4.85 2.06
CA HIS A 199 -3.53 -5.86 2.78
C HIS A 199 -3.46 -7.23 2.09
N VAL A 200 -3.52 -7.26 0.75
CA VAL A 200 -3.43 -8.51 -0.01
C VAL A 200 -2.00 -9.05 0.01
N ALA A 201 -0.99 -8.18 -0.05
CA ALA A 201 0.40 -8.59 0.08
C ALA A 201 0.69 -9.23 1.45
N ALA A 202 0.24 -8.63 2.54
CA ALA A 202 0.40 -9.16 3.89
C ALA A 202 -0.38 -10.48 4.08
N ALA A 203 -1.64 -10.55 3.64
CA ALA A 203 -2.44 -11.77 3.65
C ALA A 203 -1.73 -12.92 2.91
N THR A 204 -1.25 -12.63 1.70
CA THR A 204 -0.56 -13.61 0.84
C THR A 204 0.78 -14.01 1.45
N ALA A 205 1.54 -13.07 2.00
CA ALA A 205 2.83 -13.36 2.64
C ALA A 205 2.66 -14.31 3.83
N LEU A 206 1.73 -14.01 4.76
CA LEU A 206 1.43 -14.90 5.89
C LEU A 206 1.00 -16.28 5.40
N CYS A 207 -0.02 -16.35 4.54
CA CYS A 207 -0.61 -17.62 4.15
C CYS A 207 0.35 -18.47 3.31
N MET A 208 1.07 -17.85 2.37
CA MET A 208 2.07 -18.55 1.56
C MET A 208 3.23 -19.05 2.42
N SER A 209 3.72 -18.26 3.38
CA SER A 209 4.75 -18.72 4.31
C SER A 209 4.32 -19.95 5.12
N LEU A 210 3.05 -20.02 5.53
CA LEU A 210 2.49 -21.20 6.20
C LEU A 210 2.30 -22.40 5.24
N LEU A 211 1.89 -22.14 3.99
CA LEU A 211 1.77 -23.18 2.94
C LEU A 211 3.11 -23.81 2.58
N LEU A 212 4.21 -23.05 2.63
CA LEU A 212 5.56 -23.56 2.39
C LEU A 212 5.98 -24.64 3.39
N TRP A 213 5.31 -24.76 4.54
CA TRP A 213 5.50 -25.86 5.50
C TRP A 213 4.74 -27.13 5.13
N ARG A 214 4.01 -27.12 4.01
CA ARG A 214 3.26 -28.27 3.46
C ARG A 214 2.33 -28.89 4.51
N PRO A 215 1.30 -28.14 4.98
CA PRO A 215 0.36 -28.67 5.95
C PRO A 215 -0.32 -29.93 5.41
N ARG A 216 -0.42 -30.97 6.25
CA ARG A 216 -0.94 -32.30 5.82
C ARG A 216 -2.45 -32.33 5.62
N LYS A 217 -3.21 -31.45 6.27
CA LYS A 217 -4.67 -31.47 6.21
C LYS A 217 -5.18 -30.61 5.03
N PRO A 218 -6.00 -31.13 4.12
CA PRO A 218 -6.41 -30.42 2.90
C PRO A 218 -7.25 -29.18 3.20
N TRP A 219 -8.07 -29.20 4.26
CA TRP A 219 -8.86 -28.02 4.65
C TRP A 219 -7.98 -26.81 5.00
N ILE A 220 -6.75 -27.01 5.48
CA ILE A 220 -5.80 -25.92 5.78
C ILE A 220 -5.41 -25.22 4.46
N TRP A 221 -5.25 -25.96 3.37
CA TRP A 221 -4.96 -25.37 2.06
C TRP A 221 -6.10 -24.47 1.59
N VAL A 222 -7.35 -24.93 1.77
CA VAL A 222 -8.54 -24.14 1.41
C VAL A 222 -8.57 -22.82 2.19
N VAL A 223 -8.30 -22.86 3.49
CA VAL A 223 -8.27 -21.64 4.33
C VAL A 223 -7.13 -20.71 3.92
N LEU A 224 -5.91 -21.23 3.75
CA LEU A 224 -4.74 -20.42 3.44
C LEU A 224 -4.75 -19.84 2.02
N ILE A 225 -5.32 -20.53 1.04
CA ILE A 225 -5.51 -20.00 -0.33
C ILE A 225 -6.74 -19.08 -0.38
N GLY A 226 -7.82 -19.45 0.32
CA GLY A 226 -9.05 -18.69 0.34
C GLY A 226 -8.92 -17.32 1.02
N TRP A 227 -8.08 -17.21 2.06
CA TRP A 227 -7.94 -15.96 2.81
C TRP A 227 -7.41 -14.78 1.98
N PRO A 228 -6.28 -14.88 1.23
CA PRO A 228 -5.84 -13.81 0.33
C PRO A 228 -6.86 -13.44 -0.75
N VAL A 229 -7.59 -14.44 -1.28
CA VAL A 229 -8.64 -14.21 -2.28
C VAL A 229 -9.81 -13.42 -1.68
N LEU A 230 -10.28 -13.82 -0.49
CA LEU A 230 -11.34 -13.12 0.24
C LEU A 230 -10.90 -11.69 0.61
N MET A 231 -9.65 -11.51 1.01
CA MET A 231 -9.06 -10.20 1.24
C MET A 231 -9.07 -9.35 -0.04
N ALA A 232 -8.63 -9.88 -1.17
CA ALA A 232 -8.63 -9.17 -2.46
C ALA A 232 -10.05 -8.71 -2.85
N VAL A 233 -11.04 -9.60 -2.73
CA VAL A 233 -12.45 -9.27 -3.00
C VAL A 233 -12.94 -8.16 -2.08
N SER A 234 -12.66 -8.24 -0.77
CA SER A 234 -13.01 -7.19 0.19
C SER A 234 -12.42 -5.82 -0.20
N ARG A 235 -11.15 -5.78 -0.63
CA ARG A 235 -10.46 -4.55 -1.02
C ARG A 235 -11.04 -3.90 -2.28
N MET A 236 -11.46 -4.72 -3.26
CA MET A 236 -12.12 -4.24 -4.47
C MET A 236 -13.55 -3.79 -4.18
N TYR A 237 -14.32 -4.58 -3.43
CA TYR A 237 -15.69 -4.28 -3.04
C TYR A 237 -15.81 -2.95 -2.29
N LEU A 238 -14.87 -2.68 -1.37
CA LEU A 238 -14.83 -1.42 -0.62
C LEU A 238 -14.30 -0.21 -1.43
N GLY A 239 -14.01 -0.37 -2.72
CA GLY A 239 -13.54 0.69 -3.61
C GLY A 239 -12.08 1.11 -3.39
N ARG A 240 -11.31 0.35 -2.59
CA ARG A 240 -9.97 0.78 -2.16
C ARG A 240 -8.87 0.45 -3.16
N HIS A 241 -9.09 -0.54 -4.03
CA HIS A 241 -8.08 -1.09 -4.94
C HIS A 241 -8.71 -1.58 -6.25
N PHE A 242 -7.94 -1.49 -7.33
CA PHE A 242 -8.26 -2.14 -8.60
C PHE A 242 -7.89 -3.63 -8.58
N LEU A 243 -8.36 -4.37 -9.59
CA LEU A 243 -7.94 -5.77 -9.79
C LEU A 243 -6.42 -5.88 -9.96
N ALA A 244 -5.79 -4.94 -10.71
CA ALA A 244 -4.34 -4.88 -10.85
C ALA A 244 -3.62 -4.75 -9.51
N ASP A 245 -4.10 -3.88 -8.61
CA ASP A 245 -3.48 -3.64 -7.32
C ASP A 245 -3.47 -4.89 -6.44
N VAL A 246 -4.57 -5.66 -6.44
CA VAL A 246 -4.70 -6.87 -5.63
C VAL A 246 -3.90 -8.03 -6.21
N LEU A 247 -3.83 -8.16 -7.54
CA LEU A 247 -2.98 -9.16 -8.20
C LEU A 247 -1.49 -8.87 -7.97
N ALA A 248 -1.07 -7.62 -8.15
CA ALA A 248 0.29 -7.18 -7.84
C ALA A 248 0.62 -7.36 -6.36
N GLY A 249 -0.34 -7.09 -5.46
CA GLY A 249 -0.23 -7.37 -4.04
C GLY A 249 0.01 -8.85 -3.75
N ALA A 250 -0.77 -9.74 -4.37
CA ALA A 250 -0.59 -11.18 -4.22
C ALA A 250 0.78 -11.66 -4.71
N VAL A 251 1.24 -11.18 -5.86
CA VAL A 251 2.58 -11.49 -6.39
C VAL A 251 3.68 -10.99 -5.45
N CYS A 252 3.57 -9.75 -4.96
CA CYS A 252 4.53 -9.17 -4.01
C CYS A 252 4.58 -9.98 -2.71
N GLY A 253 3.41 -10.35 -2.15
CA GLY A 253 3.34 -11.18 -0.95
C GLY A 253 3.92 -12.59 -1.14
N ALA A 254 3.65 -13.24 -2.28
CA ALA A 254 4.21 -14.54 -2.61
C ALA A 254 5.74 -14.49 -2.80
N ALA A 255 6.23 -13.44 -3.46
CA ALA A 255 7.67 -13.20 -3.61
C ALA A 255 8.32 -12.98 -2.23
N ALA A 256 7.72 -12.15 -1.37
CA ALA A 256 8.21 -11.90 -0.02
C ALA A 256 8.19 -13.15 0.87
N ALA A 257 7.15 -13.99 0.79
CA ALA A 257 7.10 -15.27 1.48
C ALA A 257 8.22 -16.22 1.04
N THR A 258 8.45 -16.31 -0.27
CA THR A 258 9.47 -17.17 -0.85
C THR A 258 10.87 -16.69 -0.48
N LEU A 259 11.15 -15.41 -0.72
CA LEU A 259 12.43 -14.78 -0.41
C LEU A 259 12.72 -14.79 1.09
N GLY A 260 11.76 -14.37 1.91
CA GLY A 260 11.88 -14.41 3.37
C GLY A 260 12.15 -15.81 3.89
N SER A 261 11.50 -16.83 3.32
CA SER A 261 11.75 -18.23 3.66
C SER A 261 13.14 -18.72 3.22
N MET A 262 13.63 -18.29 2.06
CA MET A 262 14.98 -18.61 1.57
C MET A 262 16.03 -17.97 2.48
N ILE A 263 15.91 -16.67 2.72
CA ILE A 263 16.78 -15.89 3.61
C ILE A 263 16.80 -16.50 5.01
N TRP A 264 15.63 -16.83 5.56
CA TRP A 264 15.51 -17.39 6.92
C TRP A 264 16.20 -18.76 7.08
N ARG A 265 16.26 -19.55 6.01
CA ARG A 265 16.89 -20.87 6.00
C ARG A 265 18.38 -20.84 5.66
N ALA A 266 18.79 -19.96 4.74
CA ALA A 266 20.14 -19.95 4.19
C ALA A 266 21.13 -19.05 4.97
N SER A 267 20.65 -17.97 5.58
CA SER A 267 21.53 -17.00 6.24
C SER A 267 21.76 -17.32 7.71
N SER A 268 23.00 -17.18 8.16
CA SER A 268 23.28 -17.13 9.60
C SER A 268 22.60 -15.91 10.22
N ARG A 269 22.20 -16.00 11.49
CA ARG A 269 21.51 -14.87 12.16
C ARG A 269 22.41 -13.65 12.30
N GLY A 270 23.73 -13.84 12.34
CA GLY A 270 24.71 -12.75 12.27
C GLY A 270 24.66 -11.99 10.94
N TRP A 271 24.58 -12.69 9.81
CA TRP A 271 24.41 -12.05 8.50
C TRP A 271 23.05 -11.34 8.36
N LEU A 272 21.97 -11.94 8.87
CA LEU A 272 20.66 -11.28 8.89
C LEU A 272 20.70 -9.97 9.67
N LEU A 273 21.38 -9.97 10.83
CA LEU A 273 21.55 -8.77 11.63
C LEU A 273 22.39 -7.72 10.91
N ALA A 274 23.50 -8.11 10.29
CA ALA A 274 24.34 -7.19 9.52
C ALA A 274 23.55 -6.53 8.37
N ILE A 275 22.79 -7.32 7.60
CA ILE A 275 21.93 -6.81 6.53
C ILE A 275 20.85 -5.88 7.10
N ALA A 276 20.19 -6.26 8.20
CA ALA A 276 19.17 -5.44 8.83
C ALA A 276 19.72 -4.09 9.32
N VAL A 277 20.95 -4.06 9.86
CA VAL A 277 21.64 -2.82 10.22
C VAL A 277 21.92 -1.97 8.99
N ILE A 278 22.44 -2.55 7.91
CA ILE A 278 22.71 -1.83 6.65
C ILE A 278 21.42 -1.22 6.09
N VAL A 279 20.33 -2.00 6.05
CA VAL A 279 19.01 -1.53 5.58
C VAL A 279 18.49 -0.41 6.48
N ALA A 280 18.59 -0.57 7.82
CA ALA A 280 18.16 0.45 8.76
C ALA A 280 18.94 1.76 8.56
N VAL A 281 20.26 1.69 8.41
CA VAL A 281 21.12 2.85 8.14
C VAL A 281 20.76 3.51 6.80
N ALA A 282 20.58 2.72 5.74
CA ALA A 282 20.20 3.24 4.43
C ALA A 282 18.84 3.96 4.45
N PHE A 283 17.90 3.49 5.29
CA PHE A 283 16.56 4.06 5.41
C PHE A 283 16.51 5.30 6.30
N VAL A 284 17.45 5.46 7.24
CA VAL A 284 17.59 6.68 8.05
C VAL A 284 17.79 7.93 7.19
N SER A 285 18.49 7.82 6.06
CA SER A 285 18.87 8.98 5.24
C SER A 285 17.98 9.24 4.02
N GLY A 286 17.12 8.30 3.62
CA GLY A 286 16.47 8.34 2.30
C GLY A 286 14.95 8.30 2.27
N TYR A 287 14.30 7.68 3.26
CA TYR A 287 12.88 7.31 3.16
C TYR A 287 12.15 7.39 4.51
N PRO A 288 11.42 8.49 4.80
CA PRO A 288 10.73 8.67 6.08
C PRO A 288 9.73 7.55 6.44
N TRP A 289 9.03 6.99 5.45
CA TRP A 289 8.09 5.88 5.67
C TRP A 289 8.79 4.58 6.10
N ALA A 290 10.10 4.46 5.86
CA ALA A 290 10.84 3.22 6.00
C ALA A 290 11.42 3.01 7.42
N HIS A 291 11.36 4.01 8.29
CA HIS A 291 11.87 3.93 9.67
C HIS A 291 11.16 2.85 10.49
N ALA A 292 9.84 2.73 10.39
CA ALA A 292 9.09 1.72 11.14
C ALA A 292 9.43 0.27 10.73
N PRO A 293 9.37 -0.11 9.43
CA PRO A 293 9.75 -1.46 9.01
C PRO A 293 11.24 -1.75 9.20
N ALA A 294 12.13 -0.75 9.06
CA ALA A 294 13.55 -0.91 9.39
C ALA A 294 13.79 -1.29 10.84
N GLY A 295 13.13 -0.58 11.77
CA GLY A 295 13.22 -0.86 13.20
C GLY A 295 12.76 -2.28 13.53
N GLN A 296 11.61 -2.68 12.99
CA GLN A 296 11.10 -4.04 13.19
C GLN A 296 12.02 -5.11 12.56
N LEU A 297 12.58 -4.86 11.38
CA LEU A 297 13.54 -5.78 10.75
C LEU A 297 14.80 -5.97 11.60
N LEU A 298 15.36 -4.86 12.09
CA LEU A 298 16.49 -4.87 13.01
C LEU A 298 16.15 -5.64 14.29
N GLY A 299 14.98 -5.41 14.86
CA GLY A 299 14.50 -6.08 16.05
C GLY A 299 14.29 -7.59 15.86
N VAL A 300 13.73 -8.03 14.73
CA VAL A 300 13.58 -9.45 14.38
C VAL A 300 14.93 -10.13 14.22
N ALA A 301 15.86 -9.49 13.51
CA ALA A 301 17.20 -10.04 13.29
C ALA A 301 17.99 -10.14 14.61
N ALA A 302 17.92 -9.09 15.45
CA ALA A 302 18.52 -9.08 16.78
C ALA A 302 17.91 -10.15 17.69
N SER A 303 16.57 -10.27 17.70
CA SER A 303 15.86 -11.32 18.45
C SER A 303 16.32 -12.71 18.05
N ALA A 304 16.44 -12.98 16.75
CA ALA A 304 16.92 -14.26 16.25
C ALA A 304 18.37 -14.55 16.66
N CYS A 305 19.25 -13.54 16.62
CA CYS A 305 20.64 -13.66 17.04
C CYS A 305 20.78 -13.93 18.55
N VAL A 306 19.97 -13.27 19.37
CA VAL A 306 19.94 -13.49 20.82
C VAL A 306 19.37 -14.87 21.15
N LEU A 307 18.27 -15.28 20.52
CA LEU A 307 17.64 -16.58 20.76
C LEU A 307 18.48 -17.77 20.25
N ASP A 308 19.31 -17.58 19.23
CA ASP A 308 20.30 -18.60 18.83
C ASP A 308 21.35 -18.84 19.93
N ARG A 309 21.67 -17.83 20.76
CA ARG A 309 22.59 -17.98 21.90
C ARG A 309 21.90 -18.44 23.18
N LEU A 310 20.72 -17.91 23.46
CA LEU A 310 19.93 -18.26 24.66
C LEU A 310 19.16 -19.57 24.50
N GLY A 311 19.14 -20.17 23.31
CA GLY A 311 18.30 -21.30 22.96
C GLY A 311 16.87 -20.88 22.62
N TRP A 312 16.26 -21.57 21.67
CA TRP A 312 14.86 -21.35 21.30
C TRP A 312 13.93 -22.06 22.29
N PRO A 313 12.72 -21.54 22.54
CA PRO A 313 11.73 -22.31 23.29
C PRO A 313 11.24 -23.47 22.41
N GLU A 314 11.62 -24.69 22.77
CA GLU A 314 11.28 -25.92 22.06
C GLU A 314 10.47 -26.85 22.97
N GLY A 315 9.64 -27.69 22.36
CA GLY A 315 8.86 -28.71 23.07
C GLY A 315 7.39 -28.75 22.66
N PRO A 316 6.72 -29.90 22.81
CA PRO A 316 5.27 -29.90 22.90
C PRO A 316 4.89 -29.22 24.22
N PHE A 317 4.39 -27.98 24.14
CA PHE A 317 3.81 -27.32 25.32
C PHE A 317 2.41 -27.85 25.59
N GLU A 318 2.04 -28.01 26.86
CA GLU A 318 0.66 -28.28 27.28
C GLU A 318 -0.27 -27.15 26.84
N THR A 319 -1.56 -27.44 26.65
CA THR A 319 -2.53 -26.49 26.09
C THR A 319 -2.63 -25.20 26.93
N TRP A 320 -2.65 -25.32 28.26
CA TRP A 320 -2.69 -24.15 29.14
C TRP A 320 -1.39 -23.35 29.09
N ALA A 321 -0.23 -24.01 28.99
CA ALA A 321 1.07 -23.35 28.89
C ALA A 321 1.19 -22.56 27.58
N ARG A 322 0.63 -23.08 26.47
CA ARG A 322 0.51 -22.34 25.20
C ARG A 322 -0.32 -21.07 25.38
N ALA A 323 -1.50 -21.20 26.00
CA ALA A 323 -2.39 -20.07 26.24
C ALA A 323 -1.72 -19.02 27.14
N ALA A 324 -1.09 -19.45 28.24
CA ALA A 324 -0.36 -18.59 29.17
C ALA A 324 0.76 -17.82 28.46
N ARG A 325 1.54 -18.48 27.60
CA ARG A 325 2.61 -17.84 26.82
C ARG A 325 2.10 -16.84 25.79
N ILE A 326 0.97 -17.14 25.14
CA ILE A 326 0.32 -16.19 24.22
C ILE A 326 -0.12 -14.94 24.98
N VAL A 327 -0.83 -15.12 26.11
CA VAL A 327 -1.29 -14.01 26.96
C VAL A 327 -0.11 -13.20 27.47
N LEU A 328 0.95 -13.87 27.94
CA LEU A 328 2.18 -13.23 28.38
C LEU A 328 2.82 -12.39 27.28
N ALA A 329 2.97 -12.93 26.07
CA ALA A 329 3.57 -12.22 24.96
C ALA A 329 2.75 -10.99 24.54
N PHE A 330 1.42 -11.09 24.54
CA PHE A 330 0.55 -9.94 24.29
C PHE A 330 0.63 -8.90 25.42
N ALA A 331 0.71 -9.33 26.68
CA ALA A 331 0.88 -8.42 27.81
C ALA A 331 2.21 -7.67 27.74
N VAL A 332 3.30 -8.36 27.43
CA VAL A 332 4.63 -7.75 27.22
C VAL A 332 4.59 -6.78 26.05
N TYR A 333 4.04 -7.18 24.90
CA TYR A 333 3.89 -6.30 23.73
C TYR A 333 3.10 -5.03 24.07
N ALA A 334 1.96 -5.16 24.75
CA ALA A 334 1.13 -4.03 25.16
C ALA A 334 1.85 -3.11 26.15
N ALA A 335 2.52 -3.68 27.16
CA ALA A 335 3.29 -2.92 28.14
C ALA A 335 4.44 -2.13 27.49
N VAL A 336 5.19 -2.77 26.59
CA VAL A 336 6.28 -2.15 25.83
C VAL A 336 5.76 -1.03 24.94
N LYS A 337 4.65 -1.25 24.22
CA LYS A 337 4.05 -0.22 23.38
C LYS A 337 3.63 1.01 24.19
N LEU A 338 2.92 0.80 25.31
CA LEU A 338 2.50 1.88 26.21
C LEU A 338 3.70 2.63 26.81
N LEU A 339 4.79 1.91 27.14
CA LEU A 339 6.00 2.52 27.67
C LEU A 339 6.71 3.37 26.60
N LEU A 340 6.86 2.85 25.38
CA LEU A 340 7.53 3.56 24.29
C LEU A 340 6.78 4.83 23.88
N GLU A 341 5.45 4.78 23.81
CA GLU A 341 4.62 5.97 23.53
C GLU A 341 4.81 7.06 24.61
N ARG A 342 4.99 6.67 25.87
CA ARG A 342 5.25 7.61 26.98
C ARG A 342 6.67 8.16 27.01
N VAL A 343 7.66 7.33 26.66
CA VAL A 343 9.09 7.66 26.81
C VAL A 343 9.63 8.38 25.58
N LEU A 344 9.30 7.91 24.38
CA LEU A 344 9.93 8.40 23.14
C LEU A 344 9.24 9.63 22.56
N GLY A 345 7.97 9.87 22.88
CA GLY A 345 7.20 11.01 22.38
C GLY A 345 7.33 11.23 20.87
N ASP A 346 7.18 12.48 20.42
CA ASP A 346 7.45 12.91 19.04
C ASP A 346 8.94 13.23 18.83
N GLY A 347 9.79 12.23 19.06
CA GLY A 347 11.24 12.32 18.83
C GLY A 347 11.64 12.25 17.35
N PRO A 348 12.93 12.46 17.03
CA PRO A 348 13.41 12.33 15.66
C PRO A 348 13.17 10.89 15.12
N PRO A 349 12.96 10.70 13.81
CA PRO A 349 12.52 9.42 13.26
C PRO A 349 13.45 8.23 13.56
N VAL A 350 14.75 8.50 13.69
CA VAL A 350 15.76 7.51 14.10
C VAL A 350 15.50 6.95 15.50
N VAL A 351 15.06 7.81 16.43
CA VAL A 351 14.73 7.40 17.80
C VAL A 351 13.49 6.50 17.78
N GLY A 352 12.48 6.82 16.96
CA GLY A 352 11.32 5.96 16.73
C GLY A 352 11.70 4.58 16.14
N MET A 353 12.60 4.57 15.14
CA MET A 353 13.12 3.33 14.55
C MET A 353 13.83 2.45 15.59
N LEU A 354 14.75 3.01 16.36
CA LEU A 354 15.47 2.28 17.42
C LEU A 354 14.52 1.83 18.53
N GLY A 355 13.54 2.65 18.87
CA GLY A 355 12.45 2.31 19.79
C GLY A 355 11.68 1.08 19.34
N LEU A 356 11.28 1.01 18.06
CA LEU A 356 10.60 -0.16 17.48
C LEU A 356 11.49 -1.40 17.42
N ALA A 357 12.79 -1.24 17.16
CA ALA A 357 13.74 -2.35 17.21
C ALA A 357 13.84 -2.93 18.62
N LEU A 358 14.02 -2.07 19.64
CA LEU A 358 14.00 -2.46 21.04
C LEU A 358 12.67 -3.10 21.43
N ALA A 359 11.54 -2.52 20.99
CA ALA A 359 10.21 -3.03 21.26
C ALA A 359 10.07 -4.49 20.82
N THR A 360 10.55 -4.76 19.61
CA THR A 360 10.50 -6.07 18.97
C THR A 360 11.38 -7.06 19.74
N VAL A 361 12.60 -6.65 20.13
CA VAL A 361 13.50 -7.48 20.95
C VAL A 361 12.88 -7.81 22.30
N VAL A 362 12.34 -6.84 23.03
CA VAL A 362 11.70 -7.07 24.32
C VAL A 362 10.46 -7.95 24.16
N THR A 363 9.67 -7.75 23.11
CA THR A 363 8.49 -8.58 22.83
C THR A 363 8.86 -10.04 22.61
N PHE A 364 9.91 -10.34 21.85
CA PHE A 364 10.29 -11.74 21.58
C PHE A 364 11.20 -12.33 22.65
N VAL A 365 12.35 -11.70 22.90
CA VAL A 365 13.35 -12.20 23.86
C VAL A 365 12.85 -12.05 25.30
N GLY A 366 12.27 -10.90 25.64
CA GLY A 366 11.74 -10.64 26.99
C GLY A 366 10.61 -11.60 27.35
N SER A 367 9.67 -11.85 26.43
CA SER A 367 8.60 -12.83 26.65
C SER A 367 9.14 -14.26 26.78
N VAL A 368 10.20 -14.64 26.06
CA VAL A 368 10.85 -15.95 26.25
C VAL A 368 11.52 -16.03 27.63
N ALA A 369 12.25 -15.00 28.04
CA ALA A 369 12.91 -14.96 29.35
C ALA A 369 11.88 -15.05 30.49
N LEU A 370 10.78 -14.30 30.39
CA LEU A 370 9.71 -14.32 31.37
C LEU A 370 8.92 -15.64 31.36
N ALA A 371 8.70 -16.24 30.20
CA ALA A 371 8.10 -17.57 30.11
C ALA A 371 9.01 -18.64 30.76
N ARG A 372 10.34 -18.49 30.69
CA ARG A 372 11.27 -19.40 31.37
C ARG A 372 11.25 -19.23 32.89
N SER A 373 11.26 -17.99 33.38
CA SER A 373 11.22 -17.75 34.84
C SER A 373 9.91 -18.23 35.48
N LEU A 374 8.83 -18.26 34.72
CA LEU A 374 7.52 -18.77 35.15
C LEU A 374 7.34 -20.28 34.93
N GLY A 375 8.37 -21.01 34.48
CA GLY A 375 8.26 -22.46 34.22
C GLY A 375 7.35 -22.83 33.05
N LEU A 376 7.01 -21.89 32.16
CA LEU A 376 6.15 -22.10 30.99
C LEU A 376 6.91 -22.61 29.76
N SER A 377 8.25 -22.59 29.81
CA SER A 377 9.11 -23.20 28.81
C SER A 377 9.31 -24.65 29.23
N GLY A 378 8.77 -25.60 28.45
CA GLY A 378 8.82 -27.03 28.78
C GLY A 378 10.20 -27.44 29.29
N ALA A 379 10.22 -28.28 30.33
CA ALA A 379 11.46 -28.86 30.84
C ALA A 379 12.26 -29.47 29.66
N PRO A 380 13.60 -29.37 29.65
CA PRO A 380 14.37 -30.22 28.76
C PRO A 380 13.92 -31.65 29.03
N ALA A 381 13.46 -32.34 27.98
CA ALA A 381 13.21 -33.78 28.09
C ALA A 381 14.52 -34.40 28.59
N GLU A 382 14.48 -34.98 29.78
CA GLU A 382 15.59 -35.80 30.28
C GLU A 382 15.84 -36.87 29.21
N ALA A 383 17.05 -36.84 28.64
CA ALA A 383 17.50 -37.73 27.58
C ALA A 383 17.98 -39.06 28.15
#